data_AF-A0A563VYR7-F1
#
_entry.id   AF-A0A563VYR7-F1
#
_cell.length_a   1.000
_cell.length_b   1.000
_cell.length_c   1.000
_cell.angle_alpha   90.00
_cell.angle_beta   90.00
_cell.angle_gamma   90.00
#
_symmetry.space_group_name_H-M   'P 1'
#
loop_
_entity.id
_entity.type
_entity.pdbx_description
1 polymer ?
#
loop_
_entity_poly.entity_id
_entity_poly.type
_entity_poly.pdbx_seq_one_letter_code
_entity_poly.pdbx_strand_id
1 'polypeptide(L)'
;MKLSLPVKIATLLTISLGAFSTTIKPSHSYNFAEQKVDQGNFVAVAVPYNYKQYRLAIIEQIPGQRRCWTESGYSPTTVDLALLNFDHTNSCRKAVDTNGYTLRVNGNDDRVSYLLRLMPNNNNLLLVADHQDPSLPDLVIGRTSGIAAAPVKIDLEPGWQFTKRVYEGSVINHIYLSNNPNPQNIAVNSESQTTSGTPEITDNSVSEPIPQNDSSVADVPPTQPQTVAVANQLNSQPYCDPNPPQPTVTSVAVDTLTSILTPLTSLVFQSYNALFDQNITVSNNSNNGQNPCP
;
A
#
# COMPACT_ATOMS: atom_id res chain seq x y z
N MET A 1 68.87 -21.31 -73.23
CA MET A 1 68.50 -20.19 -74.10
C MET A 1 67.16 -19.61 -73.63
N LYS A 2 67.14 -18.28 -73.43
CA LYS A 2 66.02 -17.31 -73.46
C LYS A 2 64.83 -17.45 -72.48
N LEU A 3 64.81 -16.49 -71.55
CA LEU A 3 63.65 -15.92 -70.84
C LEU A 3 62.52 -15.47 -71.79
N SER A 4 61.28 -15.56 -71.32
CA SER A 4 60.48 -14.34 -71.06
C SER A 4 59.21 -14.65 -70.25
N LEU A 5 58.98 -13.84 -69.21
CA LEU A 5 57.70 -13.64 -68.52
C LEU A 5 57.11 -12.32 -69.03
N PRO A 6 55.78 -12.08 -68.94
CA PRO A 6 55.38 -11.09 -67.93
C PRO A 6 53.99 -11.32 -67.28
N VAL A 7 54.00 -11.23 -65.94
CA VAL A 7 53.21 -10.32 -65.06
C VAL A 7 51.76 -9.99 -65.43
N LYS A 8 50.83 -10.16 -64.45
CA LYS A 8 49.85 -9.11 -64.07
C LYS A 8 49.17 -9.32 -62.69
N ILE A 9 49.64 -8.50 -61.74
CA ILE A 9 48.91 -7.69 -60.73
C ILE A 9 47.99 -8.42 -59.74
N ALA A 10 48.51 -8.60 -58.51
CA ALA A 10 47.72 -8.80 -57.30
C ALA A 10 47.29 -7.45 -56.72
N THR A 11 46.00 -7.27 -56.47
CA THR A 11 45.43 -6.09 -55.81
C THR A 11 45.32 -6.35 -54.31
N LEU A 12 46.16 -5.70 -53.49
CA LEU A 12 45.99 -5.70 -52.04
C LEU A 12 44.96 -4.62 -51.65
N LEU A 13 43.77 -5.04 -51.21
CA LEU A 13 42.81 -4.18 -50.52
C LEU A 13 43.23 -4.07 -49.05
N THR A 14 43.75 -2.93 -48.63
CA THR A 14 43.99 -2.61 -47.21
C THR A 14 42.74 -1.95 -46.65
N ILE A 15 41.94 -2.70 -45.90
CA ILE A 15 40.81 -2.17 -45.13
C ILE A 15 41.36 -1.75 -43.77
N SER A 16 41.53 -0.44 -43.56
CA SER A 16 41.86 0.14 -42.26
C SER A 16 40.62 0.10 -41.36
N LEU A 17 40.57 -0.86 -40.43
CA LEU A 17 39.62 -0.83 -39.33
C LEU A 17 40.01 0.28 -38.36
N GLY A 18 39.38 1.45 -38.50
CA GLY A 18 39.40 2.50 -37.48
C GLY A 18 38.64 2.02 -36.25
N ALA A 19 39.36 1.76 -35.16
CA ALA A 19 38.79 1.44 -33.87
C ALA A 19 38.10 2.68 -33.29
N PHE A 20 36.78 2.77 -33.43
CA PHE A 20 35.96 3.67 -32.62
C PHE A 20 35.90 3.10 -31.20
N SER A 21 36.84 3.51 -30.36
CA SER A 21 36.77 3.30 -28.91
C SER A 21 35.61 4.13 -28.36
N THR A 22 34.40 3.57 -28.37
CA THR A 22 33.29 4.13 -27.59
C THR A 22 33.67 3.97 -26.11
N THR A 23 34.00 5.08 -25.46
CA THR A 23 34.13 5.13 -24.00
C THR A 23 32.74 4.88 -23.42
N ILE A 24 32.44 3.61 -23.15
CA ILE A 24 31.27 3.21 -22.38
C ILE A 24 31.50 3.77 -20.98
N LYS A 25 30.90 4.91 -20.67
CA LYS A 25 30.88 5.41 -19.29
C LYS A 25 30.19 4.32 -18.46
N PRO A 26 30.80 3.81 -17.38
CA PRO A 26 30.12 2.88 -16.50
C PRO A 26 28.83 3.56 -16.04
N SER A 27 27.68 2.93 -16.30
CA SER A 27 26.44 3.33 -15.66
C SER A 27 26.65 3.12 -14.16
N HIS A 28 26.62 4.20 -13.39
CA HIS A 28 26.57 4.08 -11.94
C HIS A 28 25.26 3.39 -11.58
N SER A 29 25.33 2.09 -11.27
CA SER A 29 24.27 1.45 -10.50
C SER A 29 24.30 2.14 -9.14
N TYR A 30 23.33 3.01 -8.89
CA TYR A 30 23.18 3.63 -7.57
C TYR A 30 22.72 2.55 -6.60
N ASN A 31 23.67 2.01 -5.84
CA ASN A 31 23.36 1.16 -4.70
C ASN A 31 22.77 2.06 -3.61
N PHE A 32 21.46 2.02 -3.46
CA PHE A 32 20.81 2.62 -2.31
C PHE A 32 21.04 1.75 -1.07
N ALA A 33 21.33 2.40 0.05
CA ALA A 33 21.29 1.76 1.36
C ALA A 33 19.85 1.78 1.90
N GLU A 34 19.65 1.12 3.03
CA GLU A 34 18.37 1.14 3.74
C GLU A 34 18.59 1.28 5.24
N GLN A 35 17.61 1.86 5.92
CA GLN A 35 17.59 2.06 7.35
C GLN A 35 16.36 1.40 7.97
N LYS A 36 16.58 0.65 9.06
CA LYS A 36 15.51 0.10 9.88
C LYS A 36 14.63 1.21 10.44
N VAL A 37 13.33 0.97 10.45
CA VAL A 37 12.33 1.88 11.03
C VAL A 37 11.51 1.20 12.12
N ASP A 38 10.86 2.02 12.94
CA ASP A 38 9.86 1.54 13.88
C ASP A 38 8.62 1.08 13.13
N GLN A 39 8.32 -0.22 13.21
CA GLN A 39 7.23 -0.85 12.48
C GLN A 39 5.85 -0.33 12.94
N GLY A 40 5.72 0.14 14.19
CA GLY A 40 4.47 0.70 14.71
C GLY A 40 4.04 2.00 14.01
N ASN A 41 4.99 2.66 13.33
CA ASN A 41 4.72 3.84 12.53
C ASN A 41 4.27 3.51 11.10
N PHE A 42 4.14 2.25 10.71
CA PHE A 42 3.76 1.87 9.35
C PHE A 42 2.56 0.92 9.35
N VAL A 43 1.74 1.05 8.32
CA VAL A 43 0.68 0.08 8.03
C VAL A 43 0.62 -0.18 6.52
N ALA A 44 0.65 -1.45 6.12
CA ALA A 44 0.31 -1.87 4.76
C ALA A 44 -1.20 -2.13 4.70
N VAL A 45 -1.84 -1.61 3.65
CA VAL A 45 -3.28 -1.60 3.52
C VAL A 45 -3.65 -2.04 2.10
N ALA A 46 -4.57 -3.00 2.01
CA ALA A 46 -5.24 -3.30 0.74
C ALA A 46 -6.45 -2.37 0.61
N VAL A 47 -6.36 -1.42 -0.32
CA VAL A 47 -7.39 -0.42 -0.55
C VAL A 47 -8.26 -0.87 -1.72
N PRO A 48 -9.58 -1.06 -1.54
CA PRO A 48 -10.45 -1.39 -2.64
C PRO A 48 -10.64 -0.17 -3.56
N TYR A 49 -10.50 -0.36 -4.86
CA TYR A 49 -10.73 0.70 -5.86
C TYR A 49 -11.82 0.35 -6.87
N ASN A 50 -12.22 -0.92 -6.93
CA ASN A 50 -13.29 -1.44 -7.75
C ASN A 50 -13.79 -2.77 -7.18
N TYR A 51 -14.81 -3.37 -7.80
CA TYR A 51 -15.35 -4.66 -7.40
C TYR A 51 -14.27 -5.75 -7.36
N LYS A 52 -13.95 -6.22 -6.16
CA LYS A 52 -12.91 -7.23 -5.88
C LYS A 52 -11.51 -6.86 -6.41
N GLN A 53 -11.23 -5.58 -6.65
CA GLN A 53 -9.91 -5.11 -7.05
C GLN A 53 -9.32 -4.22 -5.96
N TYR A 54 -8.05 -4.45 -5.63
CA TYR A 54 -7.35 -3.82 -4.52
C TYR A 54 -6.00 -3.30 -4.96
N ARG A 55 -5.58 -2.17 -4.39
CA ARG A 55 -4.24 -1.61 -4.54
C ARG A 55 -3.54 -1.61 -3.19
N LEU A 56 -2.22 -1.75 -3.20
CA LEU A 56 -1.40 -1.61 -2.01
C LEU A 56 -1.21 -0.12 -1.70
N ALA A 57 -1.45 0.26 -0.46
CA ALA A 57 -0.98 1.51 0.11
C ALA A 57 -0.18 1.23 1.38
N ILE A 58 0.95 1.90 1.56
CA ILE A 58 1.71 1.91 2.81
C ILE A 58 1.64 3.31 3.39
N ILE A 59 1.17 3.41 4.63
CA ILE A 59 1.05 4.69 5.34
C ILE A 59 2.12 4.74 6.42
N GLU A 60 2.87 5.84 6.45
CA GLU A 60 3.84 6.17 7.50
C GLU A 60 3.24 7.25 8.41
N GLN A 61 3.21 6.99 9.71
CA GLN A 61 2.94 7.96 10.77
C GLN A 61 4.23 8.73 11.08
N ILE A 62 4.18 10.05 10.99
CA ILE A 62 5.25 10.88 11.56
C ILE A 62 5.09 10.89 13.10
N PRO A 63 6.12 10.49 13.87
CA PRO A 63 6.04 10.45 15.32
C PRO A 63 5.67 11.79 15.95
N GLY A 64 4.83 11.76 16.98
CA GLY A 64 4.36 12.95 17.69
C GLY A 64 3.32 13.80 16.94
N GLN A 65 2.92 13.40 15.74
CA GLN A 65 1.93 14.12 14.93
C GLN A 65 0.53 13.51 15.07
N ARG A 66 -0.46 14.14 14.42
CA ARG A 66 -1.83 13.65 14.40
C ARG A 66 -1.89 12.23 13.80
N ARG A 67 -2.72 11.38 14.41
CA ARG A 67 -2.88 9.99 13.99
C ARG A 67 -3.40 9.89 12.54
N CYS A 68 -2.71 9.11 11.72
CA CYS A 68 -3.02 8.94 10.29
C CYS A 68 -4.08 7.86 10.01
N TRP A 69 -4.24 6.89 10.92
CA TRP A 69 -5.25 5.84 10.78
C TRP A 69 -5.69 5.29 12.14
N THR A 70 -6.85 4.63 12.13
CA THR A 70 -7.34 3.79 13.23
C THR A 70 -7.69 2.41 12.71
N GLU A 71 -7.42 1.39 13.51
CA GLU A 71 -7.73 -0.01 13.19
C GLU A 71 -8.99 -0.44 13.93
N SER A 72 -9.85 -1.23 13.28
CA SER A 72 -11.03 -1.80 13.94
C SER A 72 -11.39 -3.18 13.39
N GLY A 73 -11.95 -4.04 14.24
CA GLY A 73 -12.20 -5.44 13.92
C GLY A 73 -10.94 -6.31 14.01
N TYR A 74 -11.13 -7.61 13.79
CA TYR A 74 -10.05 -8.62 13.86
C TYR A 74 -10.05 -9.59 12.67
N SER A 75 -11.16 -9.72 11.94
CA SER A 75 -11.26 -10.61 10.78
C SER A 75 -12.35 -10.17 9.78
N PRO A 76 -12.05 -9.21 8.89
CA PRO A 76 -10.78 -8.50 8.74
C PRO A 76 -10.57 -7.38 9.76
N THR A 77 -9.31 -7.00 9.96
CA THR A 77 -8.93 -5.70 10.53
C THR A 77 -9.11 -4.63 9.46
N THR A 78 -10.10 -3.77 9.63
CA THR A 78 -10.33 -2.61 8.77
C THR A 78 -9.48 -1.43 9.23
N VAL A 79 -9.05 -0.60 8.27
CA VAL A 79 -8.21 0.57 8.50
C VAL A 79 -8.98 1.80 8.04
N ASP A 80 -9.40 2.64 8.99
CA ASP A 80 -9.92 3.96 8.68
C ASP A 80 -8.76 4.93 8.47
N LEU A 81 -8.65 5.44 7.26
CA LEU A 81 -7.60 6.36 6.84
C LEU A 81 -8.09 7.80 7.05
N ALA A 82 -7.61 8.44 8.11
CA ALA A 82 -8.00 9.82 8.46
C ALA A 82 -7.51 10.88 7.45
N LEU A 83 -6.94 10.46 6.33
CA LEU A 83 -6.28 11.27 5.30
C LEU A 83 -7.23 12.23 4.56
N LEU A 84 -8.54 11.99 4.58
CA LEU A 84 -9.56 12.91 4.03
C LEU A 84 -10.01 13.97 5.03
N ASN A 85 -9.74 13.78 6.32
CA ASN A 85 -10.41 14.50 7.39
C ASN A 85 -9.57 15.66 7.95
N PHE A 86 -8.31 15.80 7.51
CA PHE A 86 -7.41 16.88 7.91
C PHE A 86 -6.24 17.05 6.93
N ASP A 87 -5.50 18.16 7.07
CA ASP A 87 -4.23 18.36 6.36
C ASP A 87 -3.15 17.42 6.90
N HIS A 88 -2.90 16.36 6.14
CA HIS A 88 -1.99 15.28 6.49
C HIS A 88 -0.53 15.55 6.10
N THR A 89 -0.23 16.68 5.45
CA THR A 89 1.08 16.96 4.80
C THR A 89 2.28 16.76 5.73
N ASN A 90 2.13 17.11 7.02
CA ASN A 90 3.18 17.00 8.03
C ASN A 90 2.98 15.84 9.01
N SER A 91 1.83 15.15 8.94
CA SER A 91 1.50 14.06 9.87
C SER A 91 1.71 12.68 9.27
N CYS A 92 1.54 12.53 7.95
CA CYS A 92 1.49 11.25 7.27
C CYS A 92 2.32 11.26 5.98
N ARG A 93 2.97 10.15 5.65
CA ARG A 93 3.42 9.87 4.28
C ARG A 93 2.61 8.73 3.68
N LYS A 94 2.41 8.77 2.37
CA LYS A 94 1.65 7.77 1.60
C LYS A 94 2.56 7.22 0.50
N ALA A 95 2.72 5.91 0.46
CA ALA A 95 3.37 5.19 -0.64
C ALA A 95 2.32 4.30 -1.32
N VAL A 96 1.99 4.60 -2.57
CA VAL A 96 0.78 4.07 -3.25
C VAL A 96 1.09 3.44 -4.60
N ASP A 97 2.36 3.52 -5.00
CA ASP A 97 2.87 3.04 -6.27
C ASP A 97 4.36 2.67 -6.13
N THR A 98 4.96 2.24 -7.23
CA THR A 98 6.39 1.88 -7.28
C THR A 98 7.36 3.06 -7.10
N ASN A 99 6.87 4.31 -7.09
CA ASN A 99 7.67 5.47 -6.75
C ASN A 99 7.75 5.65 -5.22
N GLY A 100 6.70 5.27 -4.50
CA GLY A 100 6.65 5.31 -3.04
C GLY A 100 7.22 4.08 -2.35
N TYR A 101 7.13 2.89 -2.96
CA TYR A 101 7.65 1.65 -2.37
C TYR A 101 8.32 0.71 -3.40
N THR A 102 9.22 -0.16 -2.92
CA THR A 102 9.88 -1.22 -3.71
C THR A 102 10.11 -2.47 -2.87
N LEU A 103 10.18 -3.63 -3.54
CA LEU A 103 10.63 -4.89 -2.93
C LEU A 103 12.15 -4.89 -2.77
N ARG A 104 12.66 -5.25 -1.58
CA ARG A 104 14.09 -5.45 -1.35
C ARG A 104 14.37 -6.80 -0.73
N VAL A 105 15.01 -7.68 -1.50
CA VAL A 105 15.30 -9.07 -1.08
C VAL A 105 16.77 -9.37 -1.30
N ASN A 106 17.39 -10.04 -0.33
CA ASN A 106 18.83 -10.33 -0.34
C ASN A 106 19.70 -9.08 -0.52
N GLY A 107 19.23 -7.94 0.00
CA GLY A 107 19.88 -6.64 -0.11
C GLY A 107 19.79 -5.97 -1.48
N ASN A 108 18.99 -6.49 -2.42
CA ASN A 108 18.84 -5.95 -3.77
C ASN A 108 17.43 -5.41 -4.02
N ASP A 109 17.35 -4.28 -4.73
CA ASP A 109 16.08 -3.71 -5.20
C ASP A 109 15.56 -4.53 -6.38
N ASP A 110 14.58 -5.39 -6.14
CA ASP A 110 14.14 -6.37 -7.12
C ASP A 110 12.88 -5.96 -7.88
N ARG A 111 12.97 -4.80 -8.55
CA ARG A 111 11.90 -4.29 -9.43
C ARG A 111 11.83 -4.98 -10.78
N VAL A 112 12.91 -5.67 -11.14
CA VAL A 112 13.10 -6.26 -12.48
C VAL A 112 12.66 -7.71 -12.49
N SER A 113 12.82 -8.46 -11.40
CA SER A 113 12.44 -9.88 -11.37
C SER A 113 11.06 -10.08 -10.78
N TYR A 114 10.60 -9.21 -9.88
CA TYR A 114 9.30 -9.34 -9.22
C TYR A 114 8.34 -8.17 -9.47
N LEU A 115 7.05 -8.49 -9.52
CA LEU A 115 5.94 -7.55 -9.51
C LEU A 115 5.11 -7.70 -8.23
N LEU A 116 4.91 -6.61 -7.50
CA LEU A 116 4.06 -6.63 -6.31
C LEU A 116 2.57 -6.68 -6.70
N ARG A 117 1.84 -7.68 -6.19
CA ARG A 117 0.41 -7.88 -6.46
C ARG A 117 -0.36 -8.23 -5.20
N LEU A 118 -1.63 -7.80 -5.15
CA LEU A 118 -2.61 -8.31 -4.21
C LEU A 118 -3.42 -9.40 -4.90
N MET A 119 -3.32 -10.63 -4.41
CA MET A 119 -3.99 -11.80 -4.98
C MET A 119 -5.05 -12.33 -4.01
N PRO A 120 -6.31 -12.52 -4.47
CA PRO A 120 -7.32 -13.21 -3.69
C PRO A 120 -6.87 -14.63 -3.31
N ASN A 121 -7.02 -14.99 -2.05
CA ASN A 121 -6.77 -16.32 -1.54
C ASN A 121 -7.87 -16.69 -0.53
N ASN A 122 -8.83 -17.51 -0.96
CA ASN A 122 -10.03 -17.81 -0.19
C ASN A 122 -10.76 -16.52 0.25
N ASN A 123 -10.92 -16.31 1.57
CA ASN A 123 -11.54 -15.11 2.14
C ASN A 123 -10.50 -14.03 2.52
N ASN A 124 -9.26 -14.12 2.05
CA ASN A 124 -8.17 -13.20 2.36
C ASN A 124 -7.55 -12.63 1.07
N LEU A 125 -6.68 -11.62 1.23
CA LEU A 125 -5.76 -11.16 0.20
C LEU A 125 -4.33 -11.50 0.63
N LEU A 126 -3.53 -11.98 -0.32
CA LEU A 126 -2.08 -12.11 -0.17
C LEU A 126 -1.41 -10.94 -0.89
N LEU A 127 -0.49 -10.27 -0.20
CA LEU A 127 0.50 -9.43 -0.85
C LEU A 127 1.66 -10.32 -1.28
N VAL A 128 1.85 -10.45 -2.59
CA VAL A 128 2.89 -11.29 -3.17
C VAL A 128 3.86 -10.47 -4.02
N ALA A 129 5.12 -10.87 -4.01
CA ALA A 129 6.06 -10.59 -5.09
C ALA A 129 5.95 -11.73 -6.11
N ASP A 130 5.27 -11.45 -7.21
CA ASP A 130 5.11 -12.36 -8.35
C ASP A 130 6.35 -12.36 -9.22
N HIS A 131 6.98 -13.51 -9.42
CA HIS A 131 8.19 -13.58 -10.23
C HIS A 131 7.84 -13.52 -11.73
N GLN A 132 8.56 -12.70 -12.50
CA GLN A 132 8.30 -12.52 -13.94
C GLN A 132 8.66 -13.76 -14.77
N ASP A 133 9.63 -14.55 -14.32
CA ASP A 133 9.82 -15.94 -14.77
C ASP A 133 8.88 -16.88 -13.99
N PRO A 134 7.88 -17.48 -14.66
CA PRO A 134 6.87 -18.33 -14.00
C PRO A 134 7.43 -19.69 -13.52
N SER A 135 8.68 -20.02 -13.85
CA SER A 135 9.34 -21.23 -13.33
C SER A 135 9.97 -21.02 -11.95
N LEU A 136 10.09 -19.76 -11.52
CA LEU A 136 10.65 -19.37 -10.23
C LEU A 136 9.52 -19.09 -9.23
N PRO A 137 9.77 -19.28 -7.92
CA PRO A 137 8.73 -19.16 -6.91
C PRO A 137 8.35 -17.70 -6.63
N ASP A 138 7.07 -17.47 -6.40
CA ASP A 138 6.56 -16.22 -5.81
C ASP A 138 6.92 -16.14 -4.32
N LEU A 139 7.02 -14.91 -3.81
CA LEU A 139 7.24 -14.66 -2.40
C LEU A 139 5.99 -14.07 -1.76
N VAL A 140 5.49 -14.68 -0.69
CA VAL A 140 4.40 -14.11 0.12
C VAL A 140 5.01 -13.13 1.13
N ILE A 141 4.60 -11.87 1.03
CA ILE A 141 5.10 -10.77 1.85
C ILE A 141 4.19 -10.51 3.05
N GLY A 142 2.89 -10.68 2.87
CA GLY A 142 1.89 -10.45 3.90
C GLY A 142 0.52 -10.97 3.51
N ARG A 143 -0.40 -10.97 4.47
CA ARG A 143 -1.78 -11.41 4.28
C ARG A 143 -2.75 -10.55 5.06
N THR A 144 -3.99 -10.51 4.60
CA THR A 144 -5.11 -9.98 5.39
C THR A 144 -5.75 -11.12 6.20
N SER A 145 -6.53 -10.76 7.22
CA SER A 145 -7.39 -11.70 7.98
C SER A 145 -8.85 -11.63 7.53
N GLY A 146 -9.09 -11.33 6.25
CA GLY A 146 -10.42 -11.20 5.70
C GLY A 146 -10.45 -10.23 4.52
N ILE A 147 -11.64 -10.04 3.97
CA ILE A 147 -11.92 -9.03 2.94
C ILE A 147 -13.11 -8.20 3.39
N ALA A 148 -13.07 -6.90 3.14
CA ALA A 148 -14.19 -5.99 3.36
C ALA A 148 -14.30 -4.98 2.20
N ALA A 149 -15.46 -4.34 2.08
CA ALA A 149 -15.65 -3.16 1.23
C ALA A 149 -15.07 -1.90 1.90
N ALA A 150 -13.87 -2.02 2.47
CA ALA A 150 -13.13 -0.98 3.16
C ALA A 150 -11.62 -1.32 3.07
N PRO A 151 -10.71 -0.37 3.35
CA PRO A 151 -9.30 -0.66 3.42
C PRO A 151 -9.07 -1.67 4.55
N VAL A 152 -8.34 -2.73 4.25
CA VAL A 152 -8.03 -3.80 5.21
C VAL A 152 -6.53 -3.88 5.44
N LYS A 153 -6.15 -4.12 6.69
CA LYS A 153 -4.75 -4.26 7.08
C LYS A 153 -4.15 -5.51 6.44
N ILE A 154 -2.93 -5.37 5.94
CA ILE A 154 -2.07 -6.46 5.52
C ILE A 154 -1.03 -6.63 6.63
N ASP A 155 -1.06 -7.76 7.31
CA ASP A 155 -0.03 -8.14 8.26
C ASP A 155 1.13 -8.78 7.50
N LEU A 156 2.34 -8.29 7.73
CA LEU A 156 3.54 -8.83 7.08
C LEU A 156 3.84 -10.23 7.60
N GLU A 157 4.28 -11.12 6.71
CA GLU A 157 4.75 -12.45 7.07
C GLU A 157 6.04 -12.36 7.91
N PRO A 158 6.33 -13.37 8.75
CA PRO A 158 7.58 -13.43 9.48
C PRO A 158 8.81 -13.22 8.59
N GLY A 159 9.73 -12.37 9.07
CA GLY A 159 10.96 -12.02 8.35
C GLY A 159 10.82 -10.78 7.44
N TRP A 160 9.60 -10.40 7.05
CA TRP A 160 9.35 -9.16 6.32
C TRP A 160 9.21 -7.97 7.27
N GLN A 161 9.70 -6.81 6.83
CA GLN A 161 9.59 -5.56 7.56
C GLN A 161 9.61 -4.35 6.62
N PHE A 162 9.11 -3.21 7.09
CA PHE A 162 9.35 -1.94 6.44
C PHE A 162 10.76 -1.43 6.76
N THR A 163 11.42 -0.85 5.76
CA THR A 163 12.64 -0.04 5.94
C THR A 163 12.53 1.20 5.05
N LYS A 164 13.42 2.18 5.24
CA LYS A 164 13.47 3.36 4.36
C LYS A 164 14.75 3.41 3.57
N ARG A 165 14.63 3.83 2.31
CA ARG A 165 15.76 4.05 1.41
C ARG A 165 16.63 5.19 1.94
N VAL A 166 17.94 4.98 1.84
CA VAL A 166 18.97 5.95 2.17
C VAL A 166 19.78 6.27 0.92
N TYR A 167 19.93 7.56 0.64
CA TYR A 167 20.76 8.08 -0.44
C TYR A 167 21.72 9.11 0.13
N GLU A 168 23.02 8.93 -0.10
CA GLU A 168 24.08 9.83 0.38
C GLU A 168 23.98 10.15 1.89
N GLY A 169 23.64 9.14 2.70
CA GLY A 169 23.47 9.27 4.15
C GLY A 169 22.14 9.87 4.60
N SER A 170 21.28 10.30 3.67
CA SER A 170 19.97 10.88 3.97
C SER A 170 18.84 9.86 3.75
N VAL A 171 17.96 9.74 4.73
CA VAL A 171 16.71 8.96 4.59
C VAL A 171 15.75 9.69 3.67
N ILE A 172 15.29 9.02 2.62
CA ILE A 172 14.34 9.60 1.65
C ILE A 172 12.95 8.95 1.77
N ASN A 173 11.96 9.58 1.13
CA ASN A 173 10.56 9.16 1.15
C ASN A 173 10.28 7.98 0.22
N HIS A 174 11.06 6.90 0.36
CA HIS A 174 10.85 5.64 -0.34
C HIS A 174 10.94 4.49 0.66
N ILE A 175 9.92 3.63 0.65
CA ILE A 175 9.78 2.54 1.60
C ILE A 175 10.19 1.23 0.91
N TYR A 176 10.95 0.40 1.60
CA TYR A 176 11.16 -0.97 1.16
C TYR A 176 10.28 -1.93 1.94
N LEU A 177 9.74 -2.92 1.23
CA LEU A 177 9.32 -4.19 1.79
C LEU A 177 10.55 -5.10 1.79
N SER A 178 11.24 -5.15 2.93
CA SER A 178 12.55 -5.79 3.03
C SER A 178 12.47 -7.18 3.64
N ASN A 179 13.25 -8.10 3.09
CA ASN A 179 13.48 -9.42 3.65
C ASN A 179 14.90 -9.88 3.33
N ASN A 180 15.66 -10.22 4.38
CA ASN A 180 17.01 -10.80 4.34
C ASN A 180 18.06 -10.02 3.51
N PRO A 181 19.22 -9.62 4.07
CA PRO A 181 19.40 -9.37 5.48
C PRO A 181 18.48 -8.23 5.92
N ASN A 182 17.89 -8.35 7.11
CA ASN A 182 17.18 -7.20 7.70
C ASN A 182 18.23 -6.22 8.23
N PRO A 183 18.21 -4.93 7.82
CA PRO A 183 19.19 -3.96 8.26
C PRO A 183 19.19 -3.85 9.78
N GLN A 184 20.38 -3.77 10.35
CA GLN A 184 20.56 -3.38 11.75
C GLN A 184 20.41 -1.87 11.87
N ASN A 185 20.11 -1.37 13.08
CA ASN A 185 19.97 0.07 13.32
C ASN A 185 21.28 0.78 12.92
N ILE A 186 21.24 1.58 11.85
CA ILE A 186 22.32 2.50 11.53
C ILE A 186 22.05 3.76 12.36
N ALA A 187 22.82 3.98 13.42
CA ALA A 187 22.87 5.27 14.06
C ALA A 187 23.39 6.27 13.02
N VAL A 188 22.51 7.10 12.49
CA VAL A 188 22.93 8.25 11.67
C VAL A 188 23.60 9.21 12.64
N ASN A 189 24.92 9.10 12.75
CA ASN A 189 25.75 10.03 13.49
C ASN A 189 25.72 11.38 12.77
N SER A 190 24.70 12.18 13.04
CA SER A 190 24.82 13.63 12.95
C SER A 190 25.52 14.11 14.21
N GLU A 191 26.85 14.07 14.23
CA GLU A 191 27.68 15.00 15.01
C GLU A 191 29.18 14.76 14.77
N SER A 192 29.87 15.88 14.55
CA SER A 192 31.31 16.00 14.27
C SER A 192 32.18 15.78 15.52
N GLN A 193 33.45 15.37 15.31
CA GLN A 193 34.62 15.48 16.21
C GLN A 193 34.49 16.61 17.27
N THR A 194 34.76 16.45 18.57
CA THR A 194 36.00 16.07 19.30
C THR A 194 35.59 16.07 20.79
N THR A 195 35.97 15.18 21.73
CA THR A 195 37.27 15.01 22.40
C THR A 195 37.24 13.82 23.38
N SER A 196 38.41 13.22 23.54
CA SER A 196 38.82 12.16 24.46
C SER A 196 38.37 12.30 25.92
N GLY A 197 38.00 11.17 26.53
CA GLY A 197 37.82 10.99 27.98
C GLY A 197 37.62 9.51 28.34
N THR A 198 38.65 8.91 28.94
CA THR A 198 38.81 7.54 29.46
C THR A 198 37.73 7.12 30.50
N PRO A 199 37.41 5.82 30.67
CA PRO A 199 36.20 5.37 31.35
C PRO A 199 36.35 5.31 32.87
N GLU A 200 35.35 5.82 33.60
CA GLU A 200 35.20 5.61 35.03
C GLU A 200 34.08 4.58 35.26
N ILE A 201 34.48 3.42 35.77
CA ILE A 201 33.59 2.38 36.29
C ILE A 201 33.13 2.82 37.67
N THR A 202 31.82 2.88 37.91
CA THR A 202 31.29 2.71 39.25
C THR A 202 30.03 1.85 39.22
N ASP A 203 30.21 0.68 39.80
CA ASP A 203 29.23 -0.31 40.20
C ASP A 203 28.23 0.28 41.22
N ASN A 204 26.95 -0.07 41.09
CA ASN A 204 26.15 -0.49 42.23
C ASN A 204 24.80 -1.08 41.81
N SER A 205 24.74 -2.41 41.93
CA SER A 205 23.56 -3.25 42.07
C SER A 205 22.91 -3.07 43.45
N VAL A 206 21.60 -2.80 43.53
CA VAL A 206 20.73 -3.20 44.67
C VAL A 206 19.29 -3.44 44.17
N SER A 207 18.75 -4.61 44.52
CA SER A 207 17.41 -5.14 44.24
C SER A 207 16.30 -4.58 45.15
N GLU A 208 15.06 -4.56 44.60
CA GLU A 208 13.70 -4.86 45.12
C GLU A 208 13.32 -4.77 46.63
N PRO A 209 12.04 -4.50 47.01
CA PRO A 209 10.89 -5.34 46.63
C PRO A 209 9.52 -4.65 46.35
N ILE A 210 8.67 -5.41 45.66
CA ILE A 210 7.21 -5.26 45.48
C ILE A 210 6.46 -5.39 46.82
N PRO A 211 5.31 -4.70 46.99
CA PRO A 211 4.22 -5.22 47.81
C PRO A 211 3.03 -5.68 46.94
N GLN A 212 2.72 -6.97 47.05
CA GLN A 212 1.42 -7.55 46.71
C GLN A 212 0.42 -7.23 47.83
N ASN A 213 -0.81 -6.85 47.48
CA ASN A 213 -2.08 -7.14 48.18
C ASN A 213 -3.21 -6.40 47.41
N ASP A 214 -4.47 -6.80 47.33
CA ASP A 214 -5.25 -8.02 47.55
C ASP A 214 -6.68 -7.63 47.10
N SER A 215 -7.40 -8.61 46.57
CA SER A 215 -8.86 -8.77 46.46
C SER A 215 -9.79 -7.56 46.63
N SER A 216 -10.69 -7.39 45.66
CA SER A 216 -12.13 -7.36 45.97
C SER A 216 -12.97 -7.62 44.72
N VAL A 217 -13.52 -8.82 44.65
CA VAL A 217 -14.70 -9.19 43.86
C VAL A 217 -15.91 -8.45 44.44
N ALA A 218 -16.72 -7.82 43.59
CA ALA A 218 -18.10 -7.46 43.94
C ALA A 218 -18.99 -7.56 42.70
N ASP A 219 -20.00 -8.41 42.84
CA ASP A 219 -21.06 -8.73 41.90
C ASP A 219 -21.82 -7.51 41.40
N VAL A 220 -22.09 -7.48 40.09
CA VAL A 220 -23.24 -6.74 39.53
C VAL A 220 -24.02 -7.70 38.63
N PRO A 221 -25.28 -8.05 38.96
CA PRO A 221 -26.12 -8.91 38.13
C PRO A 221 -26.64 -8.17 36.89
N PRO A 222 -26.94 -8.90 35.80
CA PRO A 222 -27.32 -8.31 34.52
C PRO A 222 -28.79 -7.88 34.48
N THR A 223 -29.04 -6.64 34.08
CA THR A 223 -30.40 -6.14 33.79
C THR A 223 -30.84 -6.62 32.40
N GLN A 224 -31.91 -7.40 32.39
CA GLN A 224 -32.57 -7.95 31.20
C GLN A 224 -33.23 -6.85 30.33
N PRO A 225 -33.27 -7.01 28.99
CA PRO A 225 -33.87 -6.03 28.08
C PRO A 225 -35.41 -6.01 28.13
N GLN A 226 -35.98 -4.80 28.19
CA GLN A 226 -37.41 -4.57 28.02
C GLN A 226 -37.77 -4.50 26.52
N THR A 227 -38.63 -5.42 26.12
CA THR A 227 -39.39 -5.42 24.87
C THR A 227 -40.51 -4.39 24.95
N VAL A 228 -40.59 -3.49 23.96
CA VAL A 228 -41.82 -2.74 23.66
C VAL A 228 -42.11 -2.92 22.17
N ALA A 229 -43.06 -3.80 21.89
CA ALA A 229 -43.80 -3.83 20.63
C ALA A 229 -44.99 -2.89 20.77
N VAL A 230 -45.15 -1.93 19.85
CA VAL A 230 -46.44 -1.30 19.58
C VAL A 230 -46.59 -1.11 18.07
N ALA A 231 -47.75 -1.58 17.60
CA ALA A 231 -48.16 -1.73 16.22
C ALA A 231 -48.66 -0.42 15.59
N ASN A 232 -48.56 -0.41 14.26
CA ASN A 232 -49.45 0.18 13.24
C ASN A 232 -50.51 1.20 13.71
N GLN A 233 -50.46 2.39 13.10
CA GLN A 233 -51.68 3.07 12.68
C GLN A 233 -51.56 3.57 11.23
N LEU A 234 -52.33 2.86 10.40
CA LEU A 234 -52.77 3.19 9.06
C LEU A 234 -53.64 4.45 9.15
N ASN A 235 -53.35 5.49 8.37
CA ASN A 235 -54.27 6.61 8.20
C ASN A 235 -54.60 6.79 6.73
N SER A 236 -55.90 6.73 6.44
CA SER A 236 -56.52 6.71 5.13
C SER A 236 -57.12 8.10 4.86
N GLN A 237 -56.77 8.72 3.72
CA GLN A 237 -57.62 9.73 3.11
C GLN A 237 -57.72 9.52 1.59
N PRO A 238 -58.86 9.87 0.97
CA PRO A 238 -59.21 9.45 -0.39
C PRO A 238 -58.96 10.51 -1.47
N TYR A 239 -58.97 10.05 -2.73
CA TYR A 239 -59.34 10.78 -3.97
C TYR A 239 -58.24 11.67 -4.59
N CYS A 240 -57.91 11.66 -5.89
CA CYS A 240 -58.43 10.95 -7.07
C CYS A 240 -57.33 10.83 -8.15
N ASP A 241 -57.28 9.67 -8.79
CA ASP A 241 -56.46 9.33 -9.95
C ASP A 241 -57.34 9.39 -11.23
N PRO A 242 -56.91 10.06 -12.32
CA PRO A 242 -57.47 9.87 -13.65
C PRO A 242 -56.53 9.03 -14.54
N ASN A 243 -56.61 7.69 -14.42
CA ASN A 243 -55.92 6.73 -15.31
C ASN A 243 -56.40 6.84 -16.78
N PRO A 244 -55.64 6.24 -17.72
CA PRO A 244 -56.10 4.95 -18.25
C PRO A 244 -54.99 3.88 -18.41
N PRO A 245 -55.35 2.59 -18.56
CA PRO A 245 -54.50 1.46 -18.18
C PRO A 245 -53.69 0.79 -19.32
N GLN A 246 -52.67 0.03 -18.87
CA GLN A 246 -52.02 -1.17 -19.46
C GLN A 246 -51.00 -1.00 -20.62
N PRO A 247 -50.01 -1.93 -20.79
CA PRO A 247 -50.14 -3.39 -20.68
C PRO A 247 -49.17 -4.10 -19.72
N THR A 248 -49.64 -5.23 -19.19
CA THR A 248 -48.85 -6.31 -18.59
C THR A 248 -47.83 -6.82 -19.60
N VAL A 249 -46.54 -6.73 -19.27
CA VAL A 249 -45.48 -7.42 -20.03
C VAL A 249 -44.80 -8.40 -19.08
N THR A 250 -45.14 -9.67 -19.26
CA THR A 250 -44.37 -10.79 -18.76
C THR A 250 -43.03 -10.80 -19.50
N SER A 251 -41.98 -10.21 -18.92
CA SER A 251 -40.63 -10.29 -19.50
C SER A 251 -39.83 -11.39 -18.83
N VAL A 252 -39.74 -12.48 -19.59
CA VAL A 252 -38.73 -13.54 -19.62
C VAL A 252 -37.37 -13.10 -19.05
N ALA A 253 -36.80 -13.95 -18.21
CA ALA A 253 -35.44 -13.84 -17.69
C ALA A 253 -34.43 -13.57 -18.81
N VAL A 254 -33.76 -12.41 -18.74
CA VAL A 254 -32.52 -12.17 -19.46
C VAL A 254 -31.42 -12.14 -18.43
N ASP A 255 -30.69 -13.24 -18.38
CA ASP A 255 -29.45 -13.42 -17.64
C ASP A 255 -28.44 -12.34 -18.08
N THR A 256 -28.38 -11.26 -17.31
CA THR A 256 -27.40 -10.18 -17.44
C THR A 256 -26.87 -9.88 -16.05
N LEU A 257 -25.98 -10.74 -15.55
CA LEU A 257 -25.12 -10.47 -14.40
C LEU A 257 -24.05 -9.42 -14.78
N THR A 258 -24.48 -8.21 -15.12
CA THR A 258 -23.63 -7.03 -15.18
C THR A 258 -24.01 -6.08 -14.06
N SER A 259 -23.14 -6.07 -13.04
CA SER A 259 -22.83 -4.93 -12.18
C SER A 259 -23.99 -4.23 -11.49
N ILE A 260 -24.41 -4.78 -10.35
CA ILE A 260 -25.03 -3.97 -9.28
C ILE A 260 -23.98 -3.83 -8.16
N LEU A 261 -23.02 -2.95 -8.38
CA LEU A 261 -22.44 -2.24 -7.25
C LEU A 261 -23.58 -1.47 -6.60
N THR A 262 -23.96 -1.82 -5.38
CA THR A 262 -24.91 -1.00 -4.63
C THR A 262 -24.34 0.42 -4.54
N PRO A 263 -25.18 1.48 -4.56
CA PRO A 263 -24.70 2.86 -4.54
C PRO A 263 -23.77 3.15 -3.34
N LEU A 264 -23.97 2.43 -2.24
CA LEU A 264 -23.09 2.46 -1.05
C LEU A 264 -21.67 1.99 -1.35
N THR A 265 -21.48 0.95 -2.17
CA THR A 265 -20.14 0.45 -2.54
C THR A 265 -19.42 1.38 -3.52
N SER A 266 -20.14 2.03 -4.43
CA SER A 266 -19.54 2.97 -5.40
C SER A 266 -19.01 4.22 -4.71
N LEU A 267 -19.78 4.81 -3.78
CA LEU A 267 -19.35 6.00 -3.03
C LEU A 267 -18.11 5.70 -2.18
N VAL A 268 -18.07 4.53 -1.56
CA VAL A 268 -16.94 4.07 -0.76
C VAL A 268 -15.68 3.91 -1.63
N PHE A 269 -15.79 3.31 -2.81
CA PHE A 269 -14.65 3.22 -3.73
C PHE A 269 -14.19 4.58 -4.23
N GLN A 270 -15.13 5.50 -4.54
CA GLN A 270 -14.78 6.86 -4.95
C GLN A 270 -14.02 7.62 -3.86
N SER A 271 -14.44 7.51 -2.59
CA SER A 271 -13.74 8.18 -1.48
C SER A 271 -12.30 7.68 -1.33
N TYR A 272 -12.07 6.37 -1.46
CA TYR A 272 -10.71 5.83 -1.39
C TYR A 272 -9.90 6.13 -2.64
N ASN A 273 -10.53 6.16 -3.82
CA ASN A 273 -9.84 6.52 -5.05
C ASN A 273 -9.32 7.97 -4.98
N ALA A 274 -10.11 8.89 -4.45
CA ALA A 274 -9.68 10.27 -4.23
C ALA A 274 -8.46 10.41 -3.29
N LEU A 275 -8.25 9.47 -2.35
CA LEU A 275 -7.09 9.48 -1.45
C LEU A 275 -5.77 9.14 -2.13
N PHE A 276 -5.84 8.38 -3.22
CA PHE A 276 -4.70 7.68 -3.81
C PHE A 276 -4.49 7.97 -5.29
N ASP A 277 -5.43 8.66 -5.93
CA ASP A 277 -5.27 9.16 -7.29
C ASP A 277 -4.63 10.56 -7.24
N GLN A 278 -3.40 10.67 -7.74
CA GLN A 278 -2.62 11.92 -7.75
C GLN A 278 -3.15 12.98 -8.74
N ASN A 279 -4.33 12.78 -9.36
CA ASN A 279 -4.81 13.57 -10.49
C ASN A 279 -6.28 14.04 -10.41
N ILE A 280 -6.97 13.95 -9.28
CA ILE A 280 -8.36 14.45 -9.22
C ILE A 280 -8.39 15.90 -8.72
N THR A 281 -8.19 16.85 -9.63
CA THR A 281 -8.82 18.17 -9.51
C THR A 281 -10.34 17.96 -9.62
N VAL A 282 -11.03 17.87 -8.47
CA VAL A 282 -12.50 17.91 -8.45
C VAL A 282 -12.91 19.35 -8.75
N SER A 283 -13.09 19.67 -10.03
CA SER A 283 -13.85 20.87 -10.43
C SER A 283 -15.33 20.55 -10.25
N ASN A 284 -15.86 20.81 -9.05
CA ASN A 284 -17.30 20.86 -8.84
C ASN A 284 -17.83 22.14 -9.46
N ASN A 285 -18.19 22.10 -10.75
CA ASN A 285 -19.00 23.14 -11.36
C ASN A 285 -20.45 22.67 -11.36
N SER A 286 -21.15 22.90 -10.25
CA SER A 286 -22.61 22.86 -10.21
C SER A 286 -23.11 24.23 -10.63
N ASN A 287 -23.68 24.34 -11.83
CA ASN A 287 -24.63 25.42 -12.16
C ASN A 287 -25.39 25.13 -13.46
N ASN A 288 -26.63 25.63 -13.46
CA ASN A 288 -27.70 25.61 -14.48
C ASN A 288 -28.48 24.29 -14.65
N GLY A 289 -29.81 24.28 -14.58
CA GLY A 289 -30.75 25.39 -14.43
C GLY A 289 -32.19 24.86 -14.39
N GLN A 290 -33.04 25.59 -13.67
CA GLN A 290 -34.49 25.39 -13.61
C GLN A 290 -35.15 25.48 -15.00
N ASN A 291 -36.19 24.66 -15.21
CA ASN A 291 -37.49 25.20 -15.62
C ASN A 291 -38.65 24.28 -15.17
N PRO A 292 -39.80 24.85 -14.78
CA PRO A 292 -40.96 24.10 -14.31
C PRO A 292 -41.81 23.61 -15.49
N CYS A 293 -42.51 22.48 -15.29
CA CYS A 293 -43.54 22.02 -16.22
C CYS A 293 -44.78 22.94 -16.18
N PRO A 294 -45.49 23.09 -17.32
CA PRO A 294 -46.77 23.82 -17.40
C PRO A 294 -47.92 23.09 -16.68
#